data_AF-A0A9P7WTW3-F1
#
_entry.id   AF-A0A9P7WTW3-F1
#
_cell.length_a   1.000
_cell.length_b   1.000
_cell.length_c   1.000
_cell.angle_alpha   90.00
_cell.angle_beta   90.00
_cell.angle_gamma   90.00
#
_symmetry.space_group_name_H-M   'P 1'
#
loop_
_entity.id
_entity.type
_entity.pdbx_description
1 polymer ?
#
loop_
_entity_poly.entity_id
_entity_poly.type
_entity_poly.pdbx_seq_one_letter_code
_entity_poly.pdbx_strand_id
1 'polypeptide(L)'
;MPITPPTERTYIDLIRRAEGKWATWEPSIERPEVGDYGIANKDTGEFEKEGRIYSDEFARYLPDAKEQYPPQTGVRQASKVIQSAGVEQVEGSAALNMSCVEELVNAPLKGIWRFKYAHSTVLLLVEPVTIELRRDDLLDKLAEIPMLKDYHLVTSIVQCPAYTFYISDRHE
;
A
#
# COMPACT_ATOMS: atom_id res chain seq x y z
N MET A 1 -13.03 -12.69 -25.97
CA MET A 1 -12.77 -11.34 -25.44
C MET A 1 -11.84 -11.50 -24.26
N PRO A 2 -10.75 -10.73 -24.13
CA PRO A 2 -9.95 -10.75 -22.91
C PRO A 2 -10.85 -10.24 -21.78
N ILE A 3 -10.90 -11.01 -20.70
CA ILE A 3 -11.70 -10.70 -19.51
C ILE A 3 -11.00 -9.51 -18.86
N THR A 4 -11.63 -8.34 -18.82
CA THR A 4 -11.09 -7.19 -18.09
C THR A 4 -10.98 -7.61 -16.62
N PRO A 5 -9.78 -7.55 -16.01
CA PRO A 5 -9.65 -7.91 -14.61
C PRO A 5 -10.53 -6.98 -13.76
N PRO A 6 -11.07 -7.45 -12.62
CA PRO A 6 -11.82 -6.61 -11.70
C PRO A 6 -11.05 -5.34 -11.34
N THR A 7 -11.76 -4.25 -11.07
CA THR A 7 -11.19 -2.93 -10.71
C THR A 7 -10.19 -3.05 -9.55
N GLU A 8 -10.46 -3.94 -8.61
CA GLU A 8 -9.64 -4.26 -7.44
C GLU A 8 -8.27 -4.81 -7.86
N ARG A 9 -8.28 -5.81 -8.75
CA ARG A 9 -7.04 -6.40 -9.27
C ARG A 9 -6.23 -5.39 -10.09
N THR A 10 -6.93 -4.59 -10.89
CA THR A 10 -6.31 -3.51 -11.67
C THR A 10 -5.60 -2.50 -10.77
N TYR A 11 -6.24 -2.09 -9.67
CA TYR A 11 -5.63 -1.22 -8.67
C TYR A 11 -4.37 -1.85 -8.06
N ILE A 12 -4.48 -3.08 -7.55
CA ILE A 12 -3.38 -3.79 -6.91
C ILE A 12 -2.16 -3.89 -7.84
N ASP A 13 -2.39 -4.30 -9.09
CA ASP A 13 -1.32 -4.45 -10.08
C ASP A 13 -0.67 -3.11 -10.46
N LEU A 14 -1.46 -2.03 -10.52
CA LEU A 14 -0.93 -0.69 -10.84
C LEU A 14 -0.11 -0.10 -9.70
N ILE A 15 -0.54 -0.26 -8.44
CA ILE A 15 0.27 0.16 -7.29
C ILE A 15 1.55 -0.68 -7.20
N ARG A 16 1.46 -2.00 -7.44
CA ARG A 16 2.64 -2.86 -7.48
C ARG A 16 3.64 -2.43 -8.54
N ARG A 17 3.18 -2.03 -9.72
CA ARG A 17 4.07 -1.51 -10.78
C ARG A 17 4.69 -0.18 -10.42
N ALA A 18 3.95 0.72 -9.75
CA ALA A 18 4.42 2.05 -9.42
C ALA A 18 5.40 2.06 -8.23
N GLU A 19 5.17 1.22 -7.21
CA GLU A 19 5.86 1.30 -5.92
C GLU A 19 6.59 0.02 -5.52
N GLY A 20 6.40 -1.08 -6.27
CA GLY A 20 6.89 -2.40 -5.85
C GLY A 20 6.17 -2.97 -4.63
N LYS A 21 5.08 -2.34 -4.19
CA LYS A 21 4.29 -2.72 -3.01
C LYS A 21 2.92 -3.25 -3.40
N TRP A 22 2.41 -4.20 -2.63
CA TRP A 22 1.04 -4.66 -2.75
C TRP A 22 0.10 -3.69 -2.04
N ALA A 23 -1.04 -3.38 -2.66
CA ALA A 23 -2.04 -2.50 -2.08
C ALA A 23 -3.20 -3.33 -1.50
N THR A 24 -3.76 -2.88 -0.38
CA THR A 24 -5.03 -3.39 0.12
C THR A 24 -6.16 -2.64 -0.58
N TRP A 25 -7.05 -3.36 -1.24
CA TRP A 25 -8.22 -2.77 -1.89
C TRP A 25 -9.32 -2.43 -0.88
N GLU A 26 -9.62 -3.37 0.02
CA GLU A 26 -10.72 -3.28 0.99
C GLU A 26 -10.20 -2.95 2.41
N PRO A 27 -10.43 -1.72 2.92
CA PRO A 27 -9.92 -1.30 4.23
C PRO A 27 -10.64 -1.90 5.43
N SER A 28 -11.80 -2.53 5.19
CA SER A 28 -12.65 -3.14 6.22
C SER A 28 -12.20 -4.56 6.63
N ILE A 29 -11.30 -5.18 5.86
CA ILE A 29 -10.66 -6.45 6.21
C ILE A 29 -9.53 -6.20 7.24
N GLU A 30 -9.18 -7.24 8.01
CA GLU A 30 -8.03 -7.22 8.92
C GLU A 30 -6.77 -6.74 8.17
N ARG A 31 -6.13 -5.70 8.71
CA ARG A 31 -5.02 -5.04 8.05
C ARG A 31 -3.72 -5.78 8.33
N PRO A 32 -2.94 -6.12 7.30
CA PRO A 32 -1.61 -6.71 7.50
C PRO A 32 -0.72 -5.78 8.32
N GLU A 33 0.02 -6.35 9.26
CA GLU A 33 1.01 -5.65 10.06
C GLU A 33 2.43 -6.12 9.75
N VAL A 34 3.41 -5.28 10.08
CA VAL A 34 4.82 -5.67 9.95
C VAL A 34 5.10 -6.89 10.83
N GLY A 35 5.69 -7.90 10.21
CA GLY A 35 5.99 -9.19 10.82
C GLY A 35 4.88 -10.23 10.67
N ASP A 36 3.73 -9.91 10.08
CA ASP A 36 2.75 -10.92 9.69
C ASP A 36 3.33 -11.77 8.54
N TYR A 37 3.03 -13.07 8.55
CA TYR A 37 3.33 -13.99 7.46
C TYR A 37 2.07 -14.74 7.01
N GLY A 38 2.04 -15.10 5.74
CA GLY A 38 0.85 -15.68 5.13
C GLY A 38 1.00 -15.94 3.63
N ILE A 39 -0.11 -16.14 2.94
CA ILE A 39 -0.14 -16.47 1.52
C ILE A 39 -0.78 -15.32 0.73
N ALA A 40 -0.24 -15.01 -0.43
CA ALA A 40 -0.90 -14.10 -1.37
C ALA A 40 -1.85 -14.91 -2.25
N ASN A 41 -3.15 -14.68 -2.11
CA ASN A 41 -4.16 -15.28 -2.96
C ASN A 41 -3.98 -14.77 -4.39
N LYS A 42 -3.70 -15.68 -5.34
CA LYS A 42 -3.37 -15.30 -6.72
C LYS A 42 -4.57 -14.78 -7.49
N ASP A 43 -5.77 -15.23 -7.12
CA ASP A 43 -7.01 -14.91 -7.81
C ASP A 43 -7.52 -13.54 -7.37
N THR A 44 -7.55 -13.28 -6.05
CA THR A 44 -8.03 -12.00 -5.49
C THR A 44 -6.92 -10.94 -5.42
N GLY A 45 -5.66 -11.36 -5.25
CA GLY A 45 -4.54 -10.46 -4.97
C GLY A 45 -4.42 -10.06 -3.49
N GLU A 46 -5.23 -10.65 -2.62
CA GLU A 46 -5.26 -10.35 -1.18
C GLU A 46 -4.19 -11.15 -0.42
N PHE A 47 -3.81 -10.63 0.76
CA PHE A 47 -2.90 -11.30 1.68
C PHE A 47 -3.71 -12.01 2.77
N GLU A 48 -3.61 -13.32 2.81
CA GLU A 48 -4.24 -14.19 3.81
C GLU A 48 -3.23 -14.47 4.92
N LYS A 49 -3.47 -13.86 6.09
CA LYS A 49 -2.58 -13.96 7.25
C LYS A 49 -2.71 -15.32 7.91
N GLU A 50 -1.57 -15.97 8.13
CA GLU A 50 -1.45 -17.26 8.83
C GLU A 50 -0.90 -17.08 10.25
N GLY A 51 -0.01 -16.12 10.44
CA GLY A 51 0.56 -15.85 11.74
C GLY A 51 1.46 -14.63 11.75
N ARG A 52 2.25 -14.49 12.83
CA ARG A 52 3.14 -13.36 13.03
C ARG A 52 4.44 -13.77 13.70
N ILE A 53 5.56 -13.18 13.27
CA ILE A 53 6.89 -13.46 13.87
C ILE A 53 7.05 -12.90 15.29
N TYR A 54 6.16 -11.99 15.70
CA TYR A 54 6.15 -11.35 17.02
C TYR A 54 5.11 -11.96 17.97
N SER A 55 4.49 -13.09 17.62
CA SER A 55 3.54 -13.78 18.50
C SER A 55 4.25 -14.69 19.49
N ASP A 56 3.61 -14.96 20.64
CA ASP A 56 4.12 -15.89 21.65
C ASP A 56 4.32 -17.30 21.07
N GLU A 57 3.47 -17.72 20.14
CA GLU A 57 3.58 -19.02 19.45
C GLU A 57 4.81 -19.12 18.55
N PHE A 58 5.29 -17.99 18.03
CA PHE A 58 6.48 -17.92 17.19
C PHE A 58 7.77 -17.78 17.99
N ALA A 59 7.68 -17.40 19.28
CA ALA A 59 8.83 -17.22 20.17
C ALA A 59 9.71 -18.48 20.30
N ARG A 60 9.15 -19.68 20.07
CA ARG A 60 9.93 -20.94 20.00
C ARG A 60 10.97 -20.98 18.88
N TYR A 61 10.76 -20.21 17.80
CA TYR A 61 11.67 -20.14 16.65
C TYR A 61 12.56 -18.91 16.73
N LEU A 62 12.02 -17.79 17.22
CA LEU A 62 12.75 -16.55 17.39
C LEU A 62 12.36 -15.90 18.72
N PRO A 63 13.03 -16.27 19.84
CA PRO A 63 12.75 -15.70 21.15
C PRO A 63 13.12 -14.21 21.18
N ASP A 64 12.34 -13.43 21.95
CA ASP A 64 12.53 -11.99 22.14
C ASP A 64 12.57 -11.17 20.84
N ALA A 65 11.87 -11.64 19.79
CA ALA A 65 11.87 -11.00 18.47
C ALA A 65 11.45 -9.54 18.53
N LYS A 66 10.47 -9.20 19.39
CA LYS A 66 9.91 -7.85 19.49
C LYS A 66 10.88 -6.88 20.16
N GLU A 67 11.64 -7.36 21.13
CA GLU A 67 12.63 -6.62 21.90
C GLU A 67 13.90 -6.41 21.08
N GLN A 68 14.38 -7.46 20.39
CA GLN A 68 15.60 -7.41 19.59
C GLN A 68 15.39 -6.67 18.26
N TYR A 69 14.22 -6.88 17.64
CA TYR A 69 13.92 -6.38 16.30
C TYR A 69 12.56 -5.68 16.22
N PRO A 70 12.33 -4.61 16.99
CA PRO A 70 11.08 -3.87 16.92
C PRO A 70 10.88 -3.27 15.52
N PRO A 71 9.65 -3.27 14.98
CA PRO A 71 9.33 -2.52 13.77
C PRO A 71 9.68 -1.04 13.93
N GLN A 72 10.22 -0.44 12.87
CA GLN A 72 10.61 0.96 12.83
C GLN A 72 9.54 1.78 12.13
N THR A 73 9.07 2.83 12.81
CA THR A 73 8.15 3.80 12.24
C THR A 73 8.95 4.93 11.62
N GLY A 74 8.83 5.09 10.30
CA GLY A 74 9.44 6.17 9.55
C GLY A 74 8.80 7.53 9.80
N VAL A 75 9.33 8.55 9.12
CA VAL A 75 8.84 9.92 9.22
C VAL A 75 7.47 10.05 8.54
N ARG A 76 6.52 10.69 9.22
CA ARG A 76 5.23 11.07 8.63
C ARG A 76 5.45 12.10 7.53
N GLN A 77 4.99 11.79 6.33
CA GLN A 77 5.00 12.74 5.21
C GLN A 77 3.71 13.57 5.23
N ALA A 78 3.68 14.75 4.62
CA ALA A 78 2.44 15.55 4.56
C ALA A 78 1.41 14.91 3.60
N SER A 79 1.87 14.48 2.43
CA SER A 79 1.08 13.77 1.43
C SER A 79 1.98 12.99 0.49
N LYS A 80 1.41 11.99 -0.19
CA LYS A 80 2.08 11.23 -1.25
C LYS A 80 1.11 10.96 -2.40
N VAL A 81 1.59 11.18 -3.62
CA VAL A 81 0.85 10.88 -4.85
C VAL A 81 1.55 9.74 -5.56
N ILE A 82 0.82 8.67 -5.83
CA ILE A 82 1.26 7.52 -6.62
C ILE A 82 0.41 7.52 -7.88
N GLN A 83 1.04 7.46 -9.05
CA GLN A 83 0.33 7.55 -10.32
C GLN A 83 0.90 6.54 -11.32
N SER A 84 0.02 5.93 -12.11
CA SER A 84 0.42 5.04 -13.19
C SER A 84 0.91 5.83 -14.42
N ALA A 85 1.49 5.11 -15.38
CA ALA A 85 1.73 5.67 -16.70
C ALA A 85 0.41 6.22 -17.30
N GLY A 86 0.49 7.40 -17.93
CA GLY A 86 -0.67 8.07 -18.56
C GLY A 86 -1.39 9.09 -17.69
N VAL A 87 -1.01 9.24 -16.42
CA VAL A 87 -1.51 10.32 -15.57
C VAL A 87 -0.53 11.49 -15.63
N GLU A 88 -1.06 12.69 -15.86
CA GLU A 88 -0.32 13.93 -15.70
C GLU A 88 -1.03 14.85 -14.71
N GLN A 89 -0.29 15.33 -13.71
CA GLN A 89 -0.76 16.44 -12.90
C GLN A 89 -0.71 17.71 -13.75
N VAL A 90 -1.85 18.37 -13.89
CA VAL A 90 -1.95 19.65 -14.59
C VAL A 90 -1.68 20.73 -13.56
N GLU A 91 -0.55 21.43 -13.67
CA GLU A 91 -0.28 22.62 -12.85
C GLU A 91 -1.30 23.71 -13.19
N GLY A 92 -2.17 24.01 -12.24
CA GLY A 92 -3.13 25.10 -12.36
C GLY A 92 -2.56 26.42 -11.87
N SER A 93 -1.76 27.11 -12.69
CA SER A 93 -1.73 28.59 -12.66
C SER A 93 -2.99 29.11 -13.35
N ALA A 94 -4.15 28.77 -12.81
CA ALA A 94 -5.39 29.38 -13.18
C ALA A 94 -6.21 29.42 -11.90
N ALA A 95 -6.56 30.64 -11.50
CA ALA A 95 -7.62 30.89 -10.55
C ALA A 95 -8.89 30.21 -11.07
N LEU A 96 -9.01 28.91 -10.80
CA LEU A 96 -10.30 28.28 -10.75
C LEU A 96 -10.95 28.96 -9.56
N ASN A 97 -11.97 29.76 -9.86
CA ASN A 97 -12.97 30.16 -8.90
C ASN A 97 -13.61 28.88 -8.35
N MET A 98 -12.91 28.20 -7.44
CA MET A 98 -13.46 27.13 -6.61
C MET A 98 -14.27 27.78 -5.49
N SER A 99 -15.23 28.62 -5.86
CA SER A 99 -16.27 29.12 -4.96
C SER A 99 -17.28 28.02 -4.59
N CYS A 100 -17.05 26.77 -5.03
CA CYS A 100 -18.03 25.70 -4.89
C CYS A 100 -17.82 24.80 -3.68
N VAL A 101 -16.70 24.87 -2.95
CA VAL A 101 -16.55 24.10 -1.70
C VAL A 101 -15.56 24.81 -0.75
N GLU A 102 -16.06 25.49 0.28
CA GLU A 102 -15.22 26.10 1.33
C GLU A 102 -14.31 25.05 2.01
N GLU A 103 -14.74 23.79 2.06
CA GLU A 103 -14.01 22.66 2.64
C GLU A 103 -12.72 22.30 1.90
N LEU A 104 -12.62 22.63 0.60
CA LEU A 104 -11.41 22.39 -0.20
C LEU A 104 -10.30 23.40 0.08
N VAL A 105 -10.55 24.51 0.78
CA VAL A 105 -9.55 25.55 1.08
C VAL A 105 -8.49 25.02 2.06
N ASN A 106 -8.85 24.12 2.98
CA ASN A 106 -7.95 23.58 4.00
C ASN A 106 -7.46 22.15 3.72
N ALA A 107 -7.76 21.58 2.54
CA ALA A 107 -7.36 20.21 2.23
C ALA A 107 -5.82 20.07 2.13
N PRO A 108 -5.21 19.04 2.77
CA PRO A 108 -3.76 18.83 2.80
C PRO A 108 -3.18 18.42 1.44
N LEU A 109 -4.04 18.07 0.47
CA LEU A 109 -3.65 17.66 -0.86
C LEU A 109 -4.72 18.11 -1.87
N LYS A 110 -4.29 18.82 -2.91
CA LYS A 110 -5.14 19.34 -3.99
C LYS A 110 -4.42 19.21 -5.32
N GLY A 111 -5.15 18.92 -6.38
CA GLY A 111 -4.60 18.84 -7.71
C GLY A 111 -5.67 18.57 -8.77
N ILE A 112 -5.27 18.72 -10.02
CA ILE A 112 -6.06 18.31 -11.17
C ILE A 112 -5.19 17.31 -11.92
N TRP A 113 -5.76 16.15 -12.22
CA TRP A 113 -5.09 15.10 -12.95
C TRP A 113 -5.77 14.89 -14.29
N ARG A 114 -4.97 14.80 -15.34
CA ARG A 114 -5.38 14.43 -16.69
C ARG A 114 -4.98 12.98 -16.93
N PHE A 115 -5.93 12.18 -17.39
CA PHE A 115 -5.74 10.77 -17.69
C PHE A 115 -5.69 10.61 -19.21
N LYS A 116 -4.58 10.07 -19.72
CA LYS A 116 -4.33 9.89 -21.16
C LYS A 116 -4.77 8.52 -21.68
N TYR A 117 -4.82 7.51 -20.83
CA TYR A 117 -5.11 6.12 -21.22
C TYR A 117 -6.21 5.53 -20.36
N ALA A 118 -6.90 4.50 -20.88
CA ALA A 118 -7.79 3.66 -20.09
C ALA A 118 -7.00 2.93 -18.99
N HIS A 119 -7.64 2.72 -17.84
CA HIS A 119 -7.01 2.09 -16.66
C HIS A 119 -5.77 2.82 -16.12
N SER A 120 -5.65 4.13 -16.38
CA SER A 120 -4.69 4.97 -15.66
C SER A 120 -5.20 5.24 -14.24
N THR A 121 -4.33 5.15 -13.25
CA THR A 121 -4.69 5.19 -11.83
C THR A 121 -3.89 6.25 -11.09
N VAL A 122 -4.58 6.96 -10.19
CA VAL A 122 -3.99 7.84 -9.18
C VAL A 122 -4.39 7.32 -7.81
N LEU A 123 -3.42 7.26 -6.90
CA LEU A 123 -3.60 7.04 -5.48
C LEU A 123 -2.99 8.22 -4.73
N LEU A 124 -3.83 8.89 -3.95
CA LEU A 124 -3.49 10.02 -3.10
C LEU A 124 -3.52 9.53 -1.65
N LEU A 125 -2.40 9.69 -0.94
CA LEU A 125 -2.26 9.35 0.46
C LEU A 125 -2.09 10.63 1.28
N VAL A 126 -2.92 10.81 2.30
CA VAL A 126 -2.82 11.92 3.25
C VAL A 126 -2.05 11.45 4.45
N GLU A 127 -1.03 12.21 4.86
CA GLU A 127 -0.19 11.91 6.01
C GLU A 127 0.36 10.47 6.11
N PRO A 128 0.91 9.89 5.02
CA PRO A 128 1.36 8.51 5.07
C PRO A 128 2.58 8.34 5.98
N VAL A 129 2.60 7.22 6.69
CA VAL A 129 3.69 6.76 7.54
C VAL A 129 4.09 5.36 7.08
N THR A 130 5.38 5.13 6.87
CA THR A 130 5.90 3.79 6.59
C THR A 130 6.32 3.14 7.89
N ILE A 131 5.88 1.90 8.13
CA ILE A 131 6.38 1.06 9.21
C ILE A 131 7.12 -0.10 8.55
N GLU A 132 8.33 -0.40 8.98
CA GLU A 132 9.17 -1.41 8.36
C GLU A 132 9.90 -2.29 9.38
N LEU A 133 10.18 -3.51 8.95
CA LEU A 133 10.96 -4.47 9.70
C LEU A 133 12.43 -4.06 9.62
N ARG A 134 13.11 -4.05 10.76
CA ARG A 134 14.54 -3.75 10.82
C ARG A 134 15.33 -4.84 10.10
N ARG A 135 15.95 -4.50 8.96
CA ARG A 135 16.61 -5.44 8.04
C ARG A 135 18.05 -5.78 8.44
N ASP A 136 18.30 -5.94 9.73
CA ASP A 136 19.59 -6.43 10.24
C ASP A 136 19.71 -7.95 9.96
N ASP A 137 20.35 -8.71 10.84
CA ASP A 137 20.45 -10.18 10.74
C ASP A 137 19.10 -10.93 10.88
N LEU A 138 18.00 -10.20 11.13
CA LEU A 138 16.67 -10.79 11.28
C LEU A 138 16.21 -11.55 10.02
N LEU A 139 16.37 -10.96 8.83
CA LEU A 139 15.88 -11.62 7.61
C LEU A 139 16.62 -12.93 7.33
N ASP A 140 17.92 -12.95 7.62
CA ASP A 140 18.74 -14.16 7.49
C ASP A 140 18.28 -15.25 8.47
N LYS A 141 18.02 -14.88 9.73
CA LYS A 141 17.45 -15.81 10.74
C LYS A 141 16.09 -16.35 10.33
N LEU A 142 15.21 -15.49 9.82
CA LEU A 142 13.87 -15.90 9.38
C LEU A 142 13.94 -16.84 8.17
N ALA A 143 14.92 -16.66 7.27
CA ALA A 143 15.12 -17.54 6.11
C ALA A 143 15.55 -18.96 6.50
N GLU A 144 16.17 -19.14 7.66
CA GLU A 144 16.56 -20.46 8.19
C GLU A 144 15.37 -21.25 8.74
N ILE A 145 14.27 -20.59 9.09
CA ILE A 145 13.08 -21.22 9.69
C ILE A 145 12.30 -21.97 8.59
N PRO A 146 12.24 -23.32 8.63
CA PRO A 146 11.64 -24.11 7.55
C PRO A 146 10.16 -23.79 7.32
N MET A 147 9.42 -23.50 8.39
CA MET A 147 7.99 -23.16 8.33
C MET A 147 7.71 -21.93 7.48
N LEU A 148 8.63 -20.96 7.40
CA LEU A 148 8.42 -19.70 6.67
C LEU A 148 8.72 -19.80 5.16
N LYS A 149 9.31 -20.91 4.68
CA LYS A 149 9.75 -21.04 3.29
C LYS A 149 8.62 -20.96 2.27
N ASP A 150 7.42 -21.36 2.68
CA ASP A 150 6.24 -21.37 1.82
C ASP A 150 5.34 -20.13 2.01
N TYR A 151 5.76 -19.18 2.86
CA TYR A 151 4.98 -17.98 3.19
C TYR A 151 5.64 -16.70 2.71
N HIS A 152 4.83 -15.66 2.54
CA HIS A 152 5.26 -14.29 2.34
C HIS A 152 5.28 -13.55 3.67
N LEU A 153 6.38 -12.83 3.93
CA LEU A 153 6.55 -12.00 5.11
C LEU A 153 6.27 -10.53 4.79
N VAL A 154 5.45 -9.90 5.62
CA VAL A 154 5.17 -8.46 5.56
C VAL A 154 6.35 -7.70 6.19
N THR A 155 7.27 -7.23 5.35
CA THR A 155 8.48 -6.51 5.78
C THR A 155 8.30 -5.00 5.87
N SER A 156 7.26 -4.43 5.26
CA SER A 156 6.91 -3.02 5.39
C SER A 156 5.46 -2.77 5.02
N ILE A 157 4.84 -1.78 5.67
CA ILE A 157 3.49 -1.31 5.37
C ILE A 157 3.50 0.21 5.25
N VAL A 158 2.59 0.75 4.46
CA VAL A 158 2.28 2.18 4.44
C VAL A 158 0.93 2.38 5.09
N GLN A 159 0.90 3.03 6.25
CA GLN A 159 -0.33 3.41 6.93
C GLN A 159 -0.65 4.86 6.60
N CYS A 160 -1.92 5.16 6.38
CA CYS A 160 -2.39 6.52 6.21
C CYS A 160 -3.77 6.68 6.87
N PRO A 161 -4.05 7.84 7.49
CA PRO A 161 -5.38 8.14 8.02
C PRO A 161 -6.45 8.27 6.93
N ALA A 162 -6.07 8.75 5.75
CA ALA A 162 -6.99 8.91 4.63
C ALA A 162 -6.27 8.72 3.31
N TYR A 163 -6.99 8.17 2.35
CA TYR A 163 -6.55 8.05 0.98
C TYR A 163 -7.73 8.21 0.03
N THR A 164 -7.43 8.54 -1.22
CA THR A 164 -8.37 8.40 -2.32
C THR A 164 -7.65 7.77 -3.49
N PHE A 165 -8.32 6.85 -4.18
CA PHE A 165 -7.81 6.30 -5.42
C PHE A 165 -8.85 6.51 -6.50
N TYR A 166 -8.36 6.69 -7.72
CA TYR A 166 -9.18 6.84 -8.90
C TYR A 166 -8.56 6.03 -10.03
N ILE A 167 -9.37 5.17 -10.64
CA ILE A 167 -9.01 4.44 -11.85
C ILE A 167 -9.86 5.03 -12.97
N SER A 168 -9.21 5.53 -14.02
CA SER A 168 -9.93 6.06 -15.18
C SER A 168 -10.63 4.92 -15.91
N ASP A 169 -11.95 4.98 -15.96
CA ASP A 169 -12.76 4.13 -16.80
C ASP A 169 -13.12 4.92 -18.06
N ARG A 170 -12.53 4.56 -19.22
CA ARG A 170 -13.13 4.91 -20.49
C ARG A 170 -12.65 4.02 -21.63
N HIS A 171 -13.59 3.17 -22.04
CA HIS A 171 -13.84 2.85 -23.44
C HIS A 171 -14.28 4.13 -24.18
N GLU A 172 -13.39 4.70 -24.99
CA GLU A 172 -13.74 5.49 -26.19
C GLU A 172 -12.79 5.12 -27.32
#